data_AF-A0A060CJS5-F1
#
_entry.id   AF-A0A060CJS5-F1
#
_cell.length_a   1.000
_cell.length_b   1.000
_cell.length_c   1.000
_cell.angle_alpha   90.00
_cell.angle_beta   90.00
_cell.angle_gamma   90.00
#
_symmetry.space_group_name_H-M   'P 1'
#
loop_
_entity.id
_entity.type
_entity.pdbx_description
1 polymer ?
#
loop_
_entity_poly.entity_id
_entity_poly.type
_entity_poly.pdbx_seq_one_letter_code
_entity_poly.pdbx_strand_id
1 'polypeptide(L)'
;NVWNQYQCMVTFNLSRSASYYESGTGRGMGFRDSNQDLLGFVHMVPDRARTRLLDIASTQLPDGSAWHQYQPLTKRGNADIGGGFNDDPLWLVAAAYAYLAETGDWSVLCENVPFDSDPKRTSTLLDHLRRSVKYTTGHLGPHGLPLIGRADWNDCLNLNCFSTESGESFQTVTNNDTGV
;
A
#
# COMPACT_ATOMS: atom_id res chain seq x y z
N ASN A 1 4.23 17.16 -23.08
CA ASN A 1 5.12 16.00 -22.87
C ASN A 1 6.13 16.17 -21.73
N VAL A 2 6.31 17.34 -21.12
CA VAL A 2 7.35 17.56 -20.07
C VAL A 2 6.77 17.50 -18.65
N TRP A 3 5.80 18.35 -18.34
CA TRP A 3 5.42 18.64 -16.95
C TRP A 3 4.83 17.46 -16.16
N ASN A 4 4.00 16.63 -16.81
CA ASN A 4 3.39 15.48 -16.13
C ASN A 4 4.45 14.43 -15.73
N GLN A 5 5.35 14.08 -16.65
CA GLN A 5 6.45 13.15 -16.38
C GLN A 5 7.40 13.68 -15.30
N TYR A 6 7.72 14.97 -15.37
CA TYR A 6 8.51 15.64 -14.33
C TYR A 6 7.84 15.50 -12.95
N GLN A 7 6.53 15.75 -12.86
CA GLN A 7 5.80 15.62 -11.60
C GLN A 7 5.77 14.17 -11.09
N CYS A 8 5.57 13.17 -11.94
CA CYS A 8 5.63 11.75 -11.54
C CYS A 8 7.02 11.36 -10.99
N MET A 9 8.10 11.90 -11.55
CA MET A 9 9.43 11.70 -10.98
C MET A 9 9.62 12.42 -9.65
N VAL A 10 9.01 13.60 -9.47
CA VAL A 10 9.03 14.33 -8.19
C VAL A 10 8.28 13.54 -7.11
N THR A 11 7.11 12.96 -7.40
CA THR A 11 6.39 12.13 -6.41
C THR A 11 7.16 10.87 -6.05
N PHE A 12 7.85 10.22 -7.00
CA PHE A 12 8.75 9.11 -6.69
C PHE A 12 9.89 9.51 -5.75
N ASN A 13 10.52 10.67 -6.00
CA ASN A 13 11.68 11.14 -5.23
C ASN A 13 11.29 11.68 -3.85
N LEU A 14 10.19 12.42 -3.74
CA LEU A 14 9.77 13.11 -2.51
C LEU A 14 8.67 12.37 -1.75
N SER A 15 8.03 11.36 -2.33
CA SER A 15 6.88 10.67 -1.76
C SER A 15 5.76 11.67 -1.39
N ARG A 16 5.42 11.79 -0.11
CA ARG A 16 4.55 12.83 0.45
C ARG A 16 5.25 13.64 1.55
N SER A 17 6.59 13.69 1.51
CA SER A 17 7.40 14.21 2.62
C SER A 17 7.29 15.73 2.80
N ALA A 18 7.67 16.50 1.79
CA ALA A 18 7.83 17.95 1.91
C ALA A 18 7.19 18.68 0.72
N SER A 19 6.35 19.67 1.01
CA SER A 19 5.80 20.62 0.07
C SER A 19 5.49 21.94 0.80
N TYR A 20 4.82 22.89 0.15
CA TYR A 20 4.34 24.09 0.84
C TYR A 20 3.14 23.81 1.76
N TYR A 21 2.63 22.57 1.77
CA TYR A 21 1.52 22.12 2.62
C TYR A 21 1.94 20.94 3.52
N GLU A 22 2.75 20.02 3.01
CA GLU A 22 3.34 18.91 3.78
C GLU A 22 4.63 19.38 4.46
N SER A 23 4.64 19.38 5.80
CA SER A 23 5.65 20.09 6.59
C SER A 23 7.02 19.42 6.67
N GLY A 24 7.20 18.21 6.13
CA GLY A 24 8.45 17.46 6.23
C GLY A 24 8.66 16.73 7.56
N THR A 25 7.73 16.83 8.52
CA THR A 25 7.84 16.12 9.81
C THR A 25 7.39 14.66 9.71
N GLY A 26 6.31 14.41 8.96
CA GLY A 26 5.86 13.07 8.57
C GLY A 26 6.82 12.45 7.55
N ARG A 27 7.13 11.16 7.71
CA ARG A 27 8.13 10.46 6.89
C ARG A 27 7.56 9.31 6.05
N GLY A 28 6.29 8.98 6.27
CA GLY A 28 5.63 7.89 5.57
C GLY A 28 4.89 8.34 4.33
N MET A 29 4.47 7.36 3.54
CA MET A 29 3.53 7.53 2.43
C MET A 29 2.59 6.32 2.40
N GLY A 30 1.39 6.47 1.83
CA GLY A 30 0.47 5.34 1.74
C GLY A 30 1.08 4.14 1.01
N PHE A 31 0.73 2.94 1.45
CA PHE A 31 0.99 1.73 0.68
C PHE A 31 0.30 1.83 -0.68
N ARG A 32 -0.97 2.25 -0.71
CA ARG A 32 -1.67 2.59 -1.96
C ARG A 32 -0.98 3.69 -2.79
N ASP A 33 -0.44 4.74 -2.16
CA ASP A 33 0.24 5.82 -2.89
C ASP A 33 1.47 5.30 -3.61
N SER A 34 2.24 4.45 -2.93
CA SER A 34 3.49 3.90 -3.46
C SER A 34 3.26 3.06 -4.70
N ASN A 35 2.15 2.32 -4.72
CA ASN A 35 1.72 1.50 -5.86
C ASN A 35 1.12 2.34 -7.00
N GLN A 36 0.33 3.37 -6.69
CA GLN A 36 -0.25 4.27 -7.70
C GLN A 36 0.80 5.16 -8.36
N ASP A 37 1.74 5.71 -7.58
CA ASP A 37 2.84 6.51 -8.11
C ASP A 37 3.66 5.71 -9.13
N LEU A 38 3.86 4.39 -8.88
CA LEU A 38 4.59 3.49 -9.78
C LEU A 38 3.99 3.46 -11.20
N LEU A 39 2.66 3.49 -11.33
CA LEU A 39 1.98 3.53 -12.63
C LEU A 39 2.43 4.73 -13.48
N GLY A 40 2.72 5.86 -12.82
CA GLY A 40 3.14 7.10 -13.46
C GLY A 40 4.61 7.15 -13.85
N PHE A 41 5.50 6.39 -13.20
CA PHE A 41 6.95 6.48 -13.42
C PHE A 41 7.62 5.22 -13.99
N VAL A 42 6.93 4.08 -14.05
CA VAL A 42 7.53 2.80 -14.44
C VAL A 42 8.20 2.83 -15.83
N HIS A 43 7.60 3.53 -16.79
CA HIS A 43 8.14 3.72 -18.14
C HIS A 43 9.42 4.59 -18.20
N MET A 44 9.71 5.36 -17.14
CA MET A 44 10.89 6.23 -17.07
C MET A 44 12.06 5.56 -16.33
N VAL A 45 11.78 4.82 -15.26
CA VAL A 45 12.80 4.19 -14.40
C VAL A 45 12.40 2.76 -13.98
N PRO A 46 12.26 1.82 -14.93
CA PRO A 46 11.73 0.48 -14.68
C PRO A 46 12.53 -0.30 -13.62
N ASP A 47 13.85 -0.21 -13.63
CA ASP A 47 14.69 -0.88 -12.61
C ASP A 47 14.38 -0.39 -11.19
N ARG A 48 14.12 0.91 -11.02
CA ARG A 48 13.73 1.50 -9.74
C ARG A 48 12.31 1.14 -9.35
N ALA A 49 11.41 1.03 -10.34
CA ALA A 49 10.06 0.52 -10.12
C ALA A 49 10.08 -0.92 -9.62
N ARG A 50 10.93 -1.79 -10.18
CA ARG A 50 11.14 -3.16 -9.71
C ARG A 50 11.56 -3.18 -8.24
N THR A 51 12.58 -2.40 -7.89
CA THR A 51 13.05 -2.30 -6.50
C THR A 51 11.94 -1.81 -5.57
N ARG A 52 11.20 -0.76 -5.96
CA ARG A 52 10.10 -0.22 -5.16
C ARG A 52 8.97 -1.23 -4.97
N LEU A 53 8.59 -1.96 -6.02
CA LEU A 53 7.57 -3.00 -5.95
C LEU A 53 7.94 -4.07 -4.91
N LEU A 54 9.18 -4.57 -4.96
CA LEU A 54 9.67 -5.57 -4.02
C LEU A 54 9.80 -5.00 -2.59
N ASP A 55 10.26 -3.75 -2.45
CA ASP A 55 10.37 -3.08 -1.15
C ASP A 55 9.00 -2.92 -0.47
N ILE A 56 7.96 -2.55 -1.21
CA ILE A 56 6.59 -2.40 -0.67
C ILE A 56 6.00 -3.77 -0.33
N ALA A 57 6.10 -4.74 -1.24
CA ALA A 57 5.66 -6.12 -1.03
C ALA A 57 6.34 -6.74 0.21
N SER A 58 7.60 -6.37 0.48
CA SER A 58 8.36 -6.85 1.64
C SER A 58 7.71 -6.51 2.99
N THR A 59 6.79 -5.53 3.01
CA THR A 59 6.08 -5.11 4.21
C THR A 59 4.70 -5.75 4.34
N GLN A 60 4.18 -6.44 3.31
CA GLN A 60 2.88 -7.10 3.37
C GLN A 60 2.83 -8.09 4.54
N LEU A 61 1.70 -8.18 5.23
CA LEU A 61 1.50 -9.13 6.32
C LEU A 61 1.21 -10.54 5.77
N PRO A 62 1.53 -11.62 6.51
CA PRO A 62 1.33 -12.98 6.03
C PRO A 62 -0.12 -13.35 5.69
N ASP A 63 -1.13 -12.67 6.23
CA ASP A 63 -2.54 -12.91 5.91
C ASP A 63 -2.99 -12.26 4.59
N GLY A 64 -2.13 -11.46 3.97
CA GLY A 64 -2.42 -10.70 2.75
C GLY A 64 -2.80 -9.25 2.99
N SER A 65 -3.06 -8.84 4.23
CA SER A 65 -3.24 -7.43 4.57
C SER A 65 -1.93 -6.66 4.43
N ALA A 66 -2.00 -5.33 4.42
CA ALA A 66 -0.84 -4.45 4.32
C ALA A 66 -0.86 -3.42 5.44
N TRP A 67 0.32 -2.93 5.81
CA TRP A 67 0.43 -1.69 6.55
C TRP A 67 -0.10 -0.56 5.68
N HIS A 68 -0.94 0.30 6.26
CA HIS A 68 -1.53 1.40 5.52
C HIS A 68 -0.49 2.42 5.06
N GLN A 69 0.52 2.65 5.90
CA GLN A 69 1.61 3.57 5.59
C GLN A 69 2.94 2.81 5.51
N TYR A 70 3.66 3.04 4.43
CA TYR A 70 5.01 2.58 4.16
C TYR A 70 6.01 3.70 4.48
N GLN A 71 7.16 3.34 5.03
CA GLN A 71 8.26 4.26 5.35
C GLN A 71 9.42 4.05 4.36
N PRO A 72 9.56 4.86 3.29
CA PRO A 72 10.54 4.60 2.23
C PRO A 72 11.99 4.59 2.70
N LEU A 73 12.31 5.37 3.74
CA LEU A 73 13.67 5.46 4.27
C LEU A 73 14.10 4.24 5.09
N THR A 74 13.16 3.58 5.77
CA THR A 74 13.44 2.41 6.62
C THR A 74 13.02 1.09 5.98
N LYS A 75 12.22 1.15 4.90
CA LYS A 75 11.63 -0.01 4.23
C LYS A 75 10.85 -0.88 5.21
N ARG A 76 9.96 -0.24 5.97
CA ARG A 76 9.09 -0.85 6.99
C ARG A 76 7.69 -0.27 6.88
N GLY A 77 6.70 -1.01 7.37
CA GLY A 77 5.37 -0.46 7.65
C GLY A 77 5.37 0.46 8.87
N ASN A 78 4.39 1.34 8.95
CA ASN A 78 4.14 2.16 10.14
C ASN A 78 3.28 1.39 11.15
N ALA A 79 3.92 0.93 12.23
CA ALA A 79 3.27 0.19 13.29
C ALA A 79 2.22 1.00 14.07
N ASP A 80 2.41 2.31 14.21
CA ASP A 80 1.51 3.18 14.97
C ASP A 80 0.17 3.37 14.25
N ILE A 81 0.18 3.39 12.91
CA ILE A 81 -1.03 3.46 12.10
C ILE A 81 -1.65 2.07 11.95
N GLY A 82 -0.86 1.04 11.68
CA GLY A 82 -1.39 -0.31 11.47
C GLY A 82 -1.88 -0.59 10.05
N GLY A 83 -2.64 -1.68 9.91
CA GLY A 83 -3.37 -2.04 8.70
C GLY A 83 -4.87 -1.75 8.81
N GLY A 84 -5.71 -2.57 8.17
CA GLY A 84 -7.17 -2.50 8.28
C GLY A 84 -7.85 -1.58 7.27
N PHE A 85 -7.12 -1.06 6.29
CA PHE A 85 -7.68 -0.34 5.14
C PHE A 85 -7.76 -1.32 3.99
N ASN A 86 -8.97 -1.80 3.71
CA ASN A 86 -9.11 -3.06 2.99
C ASN A 86 -8.92 -2.93 1.46
N ASP A 87 -8.73 -1.70 0.96
CA ASP A 87 -8.31 -1.45 -0.42
C ASP A 87 -6.80 -1.65 -0.63
N ASP A 88 -5.97 -1.41 0.40
CA ASP A 88 -4.50 -1.40 0.31
C ASP A 88 -3.92 -2.67 -0.36
N PRO A 89 -4.33 -3.90 0.00
CA PRO A 89 -3.72 -5.12 -0.56
C PRO A 89 -3.79 -5.21 -2.08
N LEU A 90 -4.90 -4.78 -2.69
CA LEU A 90 -5.10 -4.91 -4.14
C LEU A 90 -4.27 -3.91 -4.94
N TRP A 91 -3.81 -2.81 -4.34
CA TRP A 91 -2.91 -1.88 -5.01
C TRP A 91 -1.58 -2.51 -5.39
N LEU A 92 -1.11 -3.49 -4.63
CA LEU A 92 0.10 -4.26 -4.98
C LEU A 92 -0.08 -5.04 -6.29
N VAL A 93 -1.28 -5.58 -6.52
CA VAL A 93 -1.63 -6.29 -7.76
C VAL A 93 -1.63 -5.33 -8.95
N ALA A 94 -2.19 -4.13 -8.77
CA ALA A 94 -2.20 -3.10 -9.81
C ALA A 94 -0.78 -2.68 -10.22
N ALA A 95 0.10 -2.42 -9.24
CA ALA A 95 1.49 -2.06 -9.51
C ALA A 95 2.28 -3.18 -10.17
N ALA A 96 2.11 -4.44 -9.72
CA ALA A 96 2.77 -5.58 -10.32
C ALA A 96 2.34 -5.80 -11.77
N TYR A 97 1.03 -5.66 -12.07
CA TYR A 97 0.53 -5.73 -13.44
C TYR A 97 1.14 -4.64 -14.33
N ALA A 98 1.15 -3.39 -13.87
CA ALA A 98 1.71 -2.28 -14.66
C ALA A 98 3.21 -2.44 -14.93
N TYR A 99 3.97 -2.90 -13.93
CA TYR A 99 5.39 -3.22 -14.11
C TYR A 99 5.60 -4.32 -15.16
N LEU A 100 4.84 -5.41 -15.08
CA LEU A 100 4.91 -6.51 -16.04
C LEU A 100 4.51 -6.08 -17.45
N ALA A 101 3.46 -5.27 -17.56
CA ALA A 101 2.97 -4.77 -18.84
C ALA A 101 3.98 -3.84 -19.53
N GLU A 102 4.69 -3.01 -18.76
CA GLU A 102 5.71 -2.09 -19.29
C GLU A 102 6.99 -2.84 -19.69
N THR A 103 7.44 -3.80 -18.87
CA THR A 103 8.80 -4.36 -18.98
C THR A 103 8.87 -5.76 -19.59
N GLY A 104 7.79 -6.54 -19.50
CA GLY A 104 7.81 -7.98 -19.80
C GLY A 104 8.67 -8.81 -18.84
N ASP A 105 9.15 -8.25 -17.72
CA ASP A 105 10.00 -8.95 -16.74
C ASP A 105 9.18 -9.89 -15.84
N TRP A 106 8.79 -11.05 -16.38
CA TRP A 106 8.09 -12.09 -15.62
C TRP A 106 8.92 -12.68 -14.47
N SER A 107 10.25 -12.51 -14.48
CA SER A 107 11.12 -13.05 -13.43
C SER A 107 10.82 -12.43 -12.06
N VAL A 108 10.32 -11.19 -12.02
CA VAL A 108 9.94 -10.50 -10.79
C VAL A 108 8.92 -11.28 -9.96
N LEU A 109 8.05 -12.06 -10.60
CA LEU A 109 7.02 -12.86 -9.92
C LEU A 109 7.62 -14.01 -9.10
N CYS A 110 8.83 -14.45 -9.45
CA CYS A 110 9.56 -15.53 -8.79
C CYS A 110 10.52 -15.02 -7.70
N GLU A 111 10.67 -13.71 -7.53
CA GLU A 111 11.53 -13.13 -6.50
C GLU A 111 11.03 -13.49 -5.10
N ASN A 112 11.95 -13.92 -4.23
CA ASN A 112 11.64 -14.21 -2.84
C ASN A 112 11.56 -12.90 -2.04
N VAL A 113 10.37 -12.59 -1.55
CA VAL A 113 10.05 -11.37 -0.82
C VAL A 113 9.60 -11.74 0.60
N PRO A 114 10.14 -11.10 1.65
CA PRO A 114 9.71 -11.35 3.02
C PRO A 114 8.31 -10.80 3.28
N PHE A 115 7.59 -11.38 4.24
CA PHE A 115 6.40 -10.77 4.85
C PHE A 115 6.81 -10.00 6.10
N ASP A 116 6.15 -8.88 6.35
CA ASP A 116 6.36 -8.01 7.52
C ASP A 116 7.85 -7.66 7.74
N SER A 117 8.60 -7.59 6.64
CA SER A 117 10.04 -7.38 6.61
C SER A 117 10.88 -8.39 7.43
N ASP A 118 10.31 -9.56 7.75
CA ASP A 118 11.01 -10.65 8.42
C ASP A 118 11.69 -11.56 7.39
N PRO A 119 13.04 -11.57 7.30
CA PRO A 119 13.76 -12.39 6.33
C PRO A 119 13.57 -13.90 6.53
N LYS A 120 13.00 -14.33 7.66
CA LYS A 120 12.68 -15.75 7.93
C LYS A 120 11.34 -16.17 7.34
N ARG A 121 10.49 -15.22 6.95
CA ARG A 121 9.13 -15.46 6.42
C ARG A 121 9.06 -14.97 5.00
N THR A 122 9.61 -15.72 4.06
CA THR A 122 9.67 -15.33 2.64
C THR A 122 8.75 -16.17 1.78
N SER A 123 8.28 -15.59 0.68
CA SER A 123 7.58 -16.29 -0.39
C SER A 123 7.77 -15.54 -1.70
N THR A 124 7.42 -16.16 -2.83
CA THR A 124 7.50 -15.50 -4.14
C THR A 124 6.58 -14.28 -4.21
N LEU A 125 6.94 -13.23 -4.96
CA LEU A 125 6.03 -12.10 -5.21
C LEU A 125 4.66 -12.57 -5.73
N LEU A 126 4.60 -13.61 -6.57
CA LEU A 126 3.32 -14.18 -7.00
C LEU A 126 2.42 -14.66 -5.84
N ASP A 127 3.00 -15.20 -4.78
CA ASP A 127 2.27 -15.60 -3.58
C ASP A 127 1.76 -14.40 -2.79
N HIS A 128 2.56 -13.32 -2.69
CA HIS A 128 2.11 -12.03 -2.14
C HIS A 128 0.87 -11.51 -2.89
N LEU A 129 0.90 -11.50 -4.23
CA LEU A 129 -0.24 -11.08 -5.06
C LEU A 129 -1.48 -11.96 -4.84
N ARG A 130 -1.29 -13.28 -4.75
CA ARG A 130 -2.38 -14.22 -4.45
C ARG A 130 -2.96 -13.98 -3.06
N ARG A 131 -2.14 -13.64 -2.07
CA ARG A 131 -2.61 -13.29 -0.72
C ARG A 131 -3.39 -11.99 -0.71
N SER A 132 -2.98 -10.97 -1.47
CA SER A 132 -3.77 -9.75 -1.64
C SER A 132 -5.18 -10.04 -2.16
N VAL A 133 -5.30 -10.84 -3.22
CA VAL A 133 -6.61 -11.22 -3.78
C VAL A 133 -7.40 -12.06 -2.79
N LYS A 134 -6.76 -13.05 -2.16
CA LYS A 134 -7.40 -13.90 -1.14
C LYS A 134 -7.92 -13.09 0.03
N TYR A 135 -7.18 -12.07 0.48
CA TYR A 135 -7.59 -11.18 1.56
C TYR A 135 -8.94 -10.53 1.22
N THR A 136 -9.06 -9.86 0.07
CA THR A 136 -10.34 -9.26 -0.34
C THR A 136 -11.46 -10.29 -0.46
N THR A 137 -11.22 -11.44 -1.10
CA THR A 137 -12.25 -12.47 -1.25
C THR A 137 -12.63 -13.18 0.05
N GLY A 138 -11.76 -13.11 1.08
CA GLY A 138 -12.01 -13.65 2.42
C GLY A 138 -12.70 -12.66 3.35
N HIS A 139 -12.74 -11.37 3.02
CA HIS A 139 -13.32 -10.29 3.83
C HIS A 139 -14.48 -9.64 3.09
N LEU A 140 -15.55 -10.41 2.87
CA LEU A 140 -16.77 -9.96 2.20
C LEU A 140 -17.91 -9.79 3.21
N GLY A 141 -18.68 -8.72 3.06
CA GLY A 141 -19.90 -8.49 3.83
C GLY A 141 -21.09 -9.31 3.31
N PRO A 142 -22.29 -9.13 3.93
CA PRO A 142 -23.49 -9.91 3.62
C PRO A 142 -23.96 -9.87 2.16
N HIS A 143 -23.57 -8.83 1.42
CA HIS A 143 -23.93 -8.65 0.02
C HIS A 143 -22.86 -9.18 -0.96
N GLY A 144 -21.82 -9.85 -0.46
CA GLY A 144 -20.69 -10.30 -1.29
C GLY A 144 -19.75 -9.18 -1.75
N LEU A 145 -19.84 -7.99 -1.14
CA LEU A 145 -18.95 -6.86 -1.39
C LEU A 145 -17.82 -6.83 -0.35
N PRO A 146 -16.60 -6.36 -0.69
CA PRO A 146 -15.52 -6.23 0.28
C PRO A 146 -15.92 -5.40 1.50
N LEU A 147 -15.59 -5.89 2.69
CA LEU A 147 -15.68 -5.10 3.92
C LEU A 147 -14.75 -3.90 3.80
N ILE A 148 -15.22 -2.72 4.19
CA ILE A 148 -14.45 -1.47 4.08
C ILE A 148 -13.28 -1.40 5.08
N GLY A 149 -13.37 -2.10 6.21
CA GLY A 149 -12.39 -1.94 7.29
C GLY A 149 -12.44 -0.52 7.88
N ARG A 150 -11.29 0.11 8.10
CA ARG A 150 -11.18 1.48 8.62
C ARG A 150 -11.60 2.53 7.60
N ALA A 151 -11.20 2.33 6.34
CA ALA A 151 -11.56 3.09 5.16
C ALA A 151 -11.11 2.33 3.91
N ASP A 152 -11.61 2.73 2.75
CA ASP A 152 -11.04 2.37 1.45
C ASP A 152 -10.08 3.47 0.95
N TRP A 153 -9.98 3.67 -0.37
CA TRP A 153 -9.18 4.74 -0.97
C TRP A 153 -9.54 6.13 -0.41
N ASN A 154 -10.80 6.36 -0.05
CA ASN A 154 -11.20 7.59 0.62
C ASN A 154 -10.97 7.47 2.13
N ASP A 155 -9.83 8.00 2.59
CA ASP A 155 -9.44 7.97 4.01
C ASP A 155 -10.43 8.65 4.97
N CYS A 156 -11.40 9.43 4.45
CA CYS A 156 -12.44 10.09 5.23
C CYS A 156 -13.78 9.33 5.26
N LEU A 157 -13.89 8.17 4.59
CA LEU A 157 -15.08 7.31 4.65
C LEU A 157 -14.96 6.28 5.79
N ASN A 158 -15.03 6.75 7.03
CA ASN A 158 -14.75 5.93 8.22
C ASN A 158 -16.03 5.35 8.83
N LEU A 159 -16.56 4.27 8.24
CA LEU A 159 -17.83 3.66 8.66
C LEU A 159 -17.78 2.87 9.97
N ASN A 160 -16.58 2.68 10.54
CA ASN A 160 -16.34 1.93 11.79
C ASN A 160 -15.72 2.80 12.91
N CYS A 161 -15.68 4.13 12.74
CA CYS A 161 -15.04 5.05 13.69
C CYS A 161 -15.96 5.47 14.85
N PHE A 162 -17.14 6.04 14.56
CA PHE A 162 -18.12 6.53 15.55
C PHE A 162 -17.56 7.44 16.67
N SER A 163 -16.50 8.21 16.40
CA SER A 163 -15.96 9.15 17.38
C SER A 163 -16.85 10.37 17.59
N THR A 164 -17.02 10.77 18.86
CA THR A 164 -17.60 12.06 19.27
C THR A 164 -16.59 12.93 20.03
N GLU A 165 -15.36 12.43 20.22
CA GLU A 165 -14.33 13.05 21.05
C GLU A 165 -13.33 13.82 20.19
N SER A 166 -13.09 15.08 20.53
CA SER A 166 -12.14 15.92 19.80
C SER A 166 -10.71 15.40 19.98
N GLY A 167 -10.02 15.16 18.87
CA GLY A 167 -8.61 14.75 18.86
C GLY A 167 -8.40 13.25 18.63
N GLU A 168 -9.47 12.44 18.60
CA GLU A 168 -9.37 11.06 18.13
C GLU A 168 -9.12 11.03 16.62
N SER A 169 -8.23 10.14 16.19
CA SER A 169 -7.98 9.90 14.77
C SER A 169 -9.16 9.16 14.16
N PHE A 170 -9.82 9.76 13.16
CA PHE A 170 -10.94 9.15 12.45
C PHE A 170 -10.57 7.82 11.78
N GLN A 171 -9.30 7.66 11.42
CA GLN A 171 -8.79 6.51 10.68
C GLN A 171 -8.39 5.33 11.56
N THR A 172 -8.04 5.57 12.84
CA THR A 172 -7.44 4.52 13.68
C THR A 172 -8.22 4.25 14.96
N VAL A 173 -9.16 5.11 15.35
CA VAL A 173 -10.04 4.84 16.49
C VAL A 173 -11.04 3.74 16.14
N THR A 174 -11.28 2.83 17.09
CA THR A 174 -12.09 1.61 16.89
C THR A 174 -13.25 1.56 17.87
N ASN A 175 -14.13 2.57 17.86
CA ASN A 175 -15.25 2.64 18.81
C ASN A 175 -16.40 1.64 18.49
N ASN A 176 -16.34 0.95 17.35
CA ASN A 176 -17.27 -0.13 17.02
C ASN A 176 -16.61 -1.22 16.16
N ASP A 177 -15.44 -1.71 16.56
CA ASP A 177 -14.81 -2.87 15.89
C ASP A 177 -15.65 -4.12 16.18
N THR A 178 -16.62 -4.40 15.32
CA THR A 178 -17.58 -5.50 15.52
C THR A 178 -16.96 -6.89 15.36
N GLY A 179 -15.71 -6.98 14.92
CA GLY A 179 -14.99 -8.23 14.72
C GLY A 179 -15.61 -9.12 13.63
N VAL A 180 -16.46 -8.55 12.78
CA VAL A 180 -17.10 -9.18 11.61
C VAL A 180 -16.35 -8.81 10.34
#